data_AF-A0AA95LH51-F1
#
_entry.id   AF-A0AA95LH51-F1
#
_cell.length_a   1.000
_cell.length_b   1.000
_cell.length_c   1.000
_cell.angle_alpha   90.00
_cell.angle_beta   90.00
_cell.angle_gamma   90.00
#
_symmetry.space_group_name_H-M   'P 1'
#
loop_
_entity.id
_entity.type
_entity.pdbx_description
1 polymer ?
#
loop_
_entity_poly.entity_id
_entity_poly.type
_entity_poly.pdbx_seq_one_letter_code
_entity_poly.pdbx_strand_id
1 'polypeptide(L)'
;MTADGQDSSRTTNIPQPIRSDGAGGLDKGPRDIMRDLENPDMFVPPVTDAGLVPNLKFSFSDAHMQLNHGGWSREVTVRDLPIATTLAGVNMSLTPGGVRELHWHQQAEWSYMLLGRARITSVDQNGRNFIADVGPGDLWYFPPGIPHSIQGLEEGCEFLLVFDDGSFSDLNTLSISDWFAHTPKEVLSANFGVPAAAFDSIPTEQVYIYQDQVPGSLQSQKVESPYGEIPQSFKHSLLAQTPLKTPGGSVRIVDSSNFPISKTVAAALVEIEPGGMRELHWHPNNDEWQYYLTGKGRMTVFAGNGVARTFNYRAGDVGYVPFAFGHYIQNTGEDSLWFLEMFKSDRFADVSLNQWMALTPHELVQSNLNVGPEVMNALRKVKWPVVKYPKPSKNASGVPKGR
;
A
#
# COMPACT_ATOMS: atom_id res chain seq x y z
N MET A 1 14.81 30.42 55.59
CA MET A 1 13.66 29.52 55.43
C MET A 1 12.73 30.11 54.39
N THR A 2 12.14 29.23 53.60
CA THR A 2 11.10 29.42 52.56
C THR A 2 11.46 30.24 51.32
N ALA A 3 11.65 29.54 50.21
CA ALA A 3 10.87 29.75 48.99
C ALA A 3 10.92 28.46 48.16
N ASP A 4 9.87 27.65 48.29
CA ASP A 4 9.54 26.58 47.36
C ASP A 4 9.15 27.19 46.02
N GLY A 5 9.88 26.82 44.97
CA GLY A 5 9.48 27.00 43.57
C GLY A 5 9.41 25.63 42.92
N GLN A 6 8.24 25.00 42.98
CA GLN A 6 7.92 23.83 42.16
C GLN A 6 7.91 24.26 40.70
N ASP A 7 8.99 23.95 39.97
CA ASP A 7 8.94 23.92 38.52
C ASP A 7 8.32 22.57 38.10
N SER A 8 6.99 22.57 37.95
CA SER A 8 6.26 21.49 37.31
C SER A 8 6.53 21.53 35.80
N SER A 9 7.76 21.25 35.39
CA SER A 9 8.04 20.99 33.98
C SER A 9 7.42 19.63 33.64
N ARG A 10 6.49 19.64 32.68
CA ARG A 10 6.06 18.41 32.00
C ARG A 10 7.32 17.84 31.34
N THR A 11 8.00 16.92 32.00
CA THR A 11 9.03 16.10 31.35
C THR A 11 8.32 15.31 30.26
N THR A 12 8.41 15.78 29.02
CA THR A 12 8.15 14.95 27.85
C THR A 12 9.02 13.71 28.01
N ASN A 13 8.39 12.54 28.10
CA ASN A 13 9.12 11.26 28.16
C ASN A 13 9.86 11.07 26.83
N ILE A 14 11.10 11.54 26.75
CA ILE A 14 11.98 11.34 25.59
C ILE A 14 12.36 9.85 25.56
N PRO A 15 12.02 9.10 24.51
CA PRO A 15 12.30 7.66 24.46
C PRO A 15 13.81 7.41 24.47
N GLN A 16 14.20 6.35 25.17
CA GLN A 16 15.60 5.89 25.25
C GLN A 16 15.68 4.46 24.70
N PRO A 17 16.78 4.09 24.02
CA PRO A 17 16.95 2.76 23.44
C PRO A 17 17.37 1.78 24.55
N ILE A 18 16.53 1.66 25.57
CA ILE A 18 16.73 0.85 26.76
C ILE A 18 15.55 -0.10 26.87
N ARG A 19 15.83 -1.39 26.75
CA ARG A 19 14.85 -2.45 26.91
C ARG A 19 14.54 -2.67 28.40
N SER A 20 13.39 -3.25 28.69
CA SER A 20 12.90 -3.50 30.05
C SER A 20 13.82 -4.40 30.91
N ASP A 21 14.70 -5.19 30.30
CA ASP A 21 15.72 -5.99 30.97
C ASP A 21 17.02 -5.22 31.28
N GLY A 22 17.05 -3.91 30.96
CA GLY A 22 18.19 -3.03 31.18
C GLY A 22 19.23 -3.05 30.05
N ALA A 23 19.03 -3.84 28.99
CA ALA A 23 19.91 -3.80 27.82
C ALA A 23 19.74 -2.46 27.08
N GLY A 24 20.86 -1.85 26.69
CA GLY A 24 20.90 -0.56 26.00
C GLY A 24 21.55 0.54 26.83
N GLY A 25 21.33 1.79 26.46
CA GLY A 25 21.90 2.95 27.14
C GLY A 25 21.22 4.26 26.76
N LEU A 26 21.54 5.35 27.47
CA LEU A 26 21.01 6.67 27.12
C LEU A 26 21.60 7.15 25.79
N ASP A 27 20.75 7.52 24.86
CA ASP A 27 21.15 8.18 23.63
C ASP A 27 21.16 9.69 23.84
N LYS A 28 22.39 10.21 24.00
CA LYS A 28 22.68 11.62 24.31
C LYS A 28 23.11 12.41 23.07
N GLY A 29 23.20 11.78 21.90
CA GLY A 29 23.63 12.44 20.67
C GLY A 29 22.54 13.34 20.06
N PRO A 30 22.87 14.16 19.05
CA PRO A 30 21.88 14.81 18.21
C PRO A 30 21.02 13.75 17.49
N ARG A 31 19.69 13.84 17.61
CA ARG A 31 18.74 12.84 17.08
C ARG A 31 17.37 13.43 16.80
N ASP A 32 16.59 12.72 15.98
CA ASP A 32 15.19 13.05 15.68
C ASP A 32 14.25 12.29 16.62
N ILE A 33 13.89 12.96 17.72
CA ILE A 33 13.01 12.40 18.76
C ILE A 33 11.62 12.02 18.19
N MET A 34 11.15 12.73 17.16
CA MET A 34 9.84 12.44 16.56
C MET A 34 9.88 11.11 15.81
N ARG A 35 10.94 10.85 15.02
CA ARG A 35 11.12 9.54 14.36
C ARG A 35 11.30 8.40 15.36
N ASP A 36 11.94 8.63 16.50
CA ASP A 36 12.08 7.60 17.53
C ASP A 36 10.73 7.25 18.19
N LEU A 37 9.86 8.25 18.38
CA LEU A 37 8.48 8.04 18.85
C LEU A 37 7.61 7.30 17.82
N GLU A 38 7.92 7.43 16.54
CA GLU A 38 7.23 6.75 15.44
C GLU A 38 7.67 5.30 15.28
N ASN A 39 8.90 4.99 15.70
CA ASN A 39 9.53 3.68 15.49
C ASN A 39 9.93 2.99 16.82
N PRO A 40 9.01 2.82 17.79
CA PRO A 40 9.34 2.29 19.11
C PRO A 40 9.96 0.88 19.07
N ASP A 41 9.52 0.02 18.15
CA ASP A 41 10.01 -1.37 17.99
C ASP A 41 11.23 -1.47 17.06
N MET A 42 11.64 -0.38 16.40
CA MET A 42 12.97 -0.31 15.76
C MET A 42 13.99 0.31 16.72
N PHE A 43 13.55 1.28 17.52
CA PHE A 43 14.38 1.98 18.48
C PHE A 43 14.68 1.14 19.73
N VAL A 44 13.70 0.36 20.19
CA VAL A 44 13.85 -0.70 21.19
C VAL A 44 13.32 -2.02 20.62
N PRO A 45 14.14 -2.76 19.84
CA PRO A 45 13.69 -3.99 19.18
C PRO A 45 13.28 -5.10 20.16
N PRO A 46 12.36 -5.99 19.74
CA PRO A 46 12.12 -7.25 20.43
C PRO A 46 13.43 -8.02 20.64
N VAL A 47 13.56 -8.70 21.78
CA VAL A 47 14.75 -9.52 22.08
C VAL A 47 14.95 -10.67 21.09
N THR A 48 13.91 -11.02 20.33
CA THR A 48 13.90 -12.05 19.30
C THR A 48 14.39 -11.56 17.94
N ASP A 49 14.60 -10.26 17.74
CA ASP A 49 15.23 -9.74 16.52
C ASP A 49 16.71 -10.14 16.48
N ALA A 50 17.17 -10.55 15.31
CA ALA A 50 18.54 -11.03 15.11
C ALA A 50 18.98 -10.94 13.64
N GLY A 51 20.28 -10.77 13.45
CA GLY A 51 20.90 -10.79 12.12
C GLY A 51 20.68 -9.52 11.28
N LEU A 52 21.02 -9.64 10.00
CA LEU A 52 20.93 -8.55 9.02
C LEU A 52 19.72 -8.78 8.13
N VAL A 53 18.78 -7.84 8.17
CA VAL A 53 17.61 -7.76 7.28
C VAL A 53 17.71 -6.41 6.56
N PRO A 54 17.48 -6.35 5.23
CA PRO A 54 17.41 -5.07 4.53
C PRO A 54 16.31 -4.17 5.12
N ASN A 55 16.35 -2.89 4.80
CA ASN A 55 15.23 -2.01 5.17
C ASN A 55 13.96 -2.47 4.45
N LEU A 56 12.85 -2.60 5.19
CA LEU A 56 11.55 -3.05 4.69
C LEU A 56 10.46 -1.95 4.83
N LYS A 57 10.88 -0.70 5.08
CA LYS A 57 10.01 0.43 5.37
C LYS A 57 10.46 1.68 4.63
N PHE A 58 9.54 2.37 3.98
CA PHE A 58 9.75 3.75 3.52
C PHE A 58 8.48 4.57 3.73
N SER A 59 8.57 5.88 3.90
CA SER A 59 7.39 6.74 4.05
C SER A 59 7.22 7.63 2.82
N PHE A 60 6.01 7.74 2.28
CA PHE A 60 5.74 8.71 1.20
C PHE A 60 6.02 10.16 1.64
N SER A 61 6.02 10.44 2.94
CA SER A 61 6.40 11.77 3.48
C SER A 61 7.89 12.10 3.29
N ASP A 62 8.73 11.08 3.06
CA ASP A 62 10.16 11.23 2.79
C ASP A 62 10.47 11.24 1.27
N ALA A 63 9.45 11.05 0.42
CA ALA A 63 9.60 11.05 -1.04
C ALA A 63 9.59 12.47 -1.63
N HIS A 64 10.20 12.64 -2.81
CA HIS A 64 10.15 13.89 -3.54
C HIS A 64 8.71 14.20 -4.01
N MET A 65 8.28 15.45 -3.83
CA MET A 65 6.99 15.96 -4.27
C MET A 65 7.11 16.65 -5.63
N GLN A 66 6.38 16.15 -6.62
CA GLN A 66 6.15 16.83 -7.87
C GLN A 66 4.83 17.60 -7.79
N LEU A 67 4.89 18.91 -8.00
CA LEU A 67 3.76 19.83 -7.86
C LEU A 67 3.43 20.44 -9.22
N ASN A 68 2.16 20.34 -9.63
CA ASN A 68 1.68 20.84 -10.90
C ASN A 68 0.41 21.68 -10.69
N HIS A 69 0.10 22.56 -11.63
CA HIS A 69 -1.26 23.12 -11.69
C HIS A 69 -2.23 21.97 -11.98
N GLY A 70 -3.18 21.73 -11.08
CA GLY A 70 -4.11 20.60 -11.21
C GLY A 70 -3.85 19.43 -10.26
N GLY A 71 -2.73 19.41 -9.53
CA GLY A 71 -2.45 18.30 -8.61
C GLY A 71 -1.00 18.15 -8.17
N TRP A 72 -0.70 17.01 -7.57
CA TRP A 72 0.64 16.61 -7.16
C TRP A 72 0.81 15.09 -7.24
N SER A 73 2.05 14.66 -7.28
CA SER A 73 2.43 13.25 -7.20
C SER A 73 3.73 13.08 -6.40
N ARG A 74 3.93 11.87 -5.89
CA ARG A 74 5.16 11.39 -5.26
C ARG A 74 5.22 9.88 -5.40
N GLU A 75 6.42 9.33 -5.48
CA GLU A 75 6.64 7.91 -5.74
C GLU A 75 7.54 7.27 -4.70
N VAL A 76 7.32 5.97 -4.46
CA VAL A 76 8.22 5.09 -3.71
C VAL A 76 8.55 3.92 -4.62
N THR A 77 9.81 3.87 -5.01
CA THR A 77 10.33 2.92 -6.01
C THR A 77 11.50 2.14 -5.43
N VAL A 78 12.15 1.29 -6.25
CA VAL A 78 13.41 0.63 -5.89
C VAL A 78 14.53 1.63 -5.55
N ARG A 79 14.43 2.91 -5.95
CA ARG A 79 15.39 3.95 -5.57
C ARG A 79 15.28 4.32 -4.09
N ASP A 80 14.08 4.25 -3.54
CA ASP A 80 13.74 4.66 -2.18
C ASP A 80 13.74 3.45 -1.21
N LEU A 81 13.19 2.34 -1.69
CA LEU A 81 13.13 1.06 -0.98
C LEU A 81 13.72 -0.06 -1.85
N PRO A 82 15.06 -0.25 -1.87
CA PRO A 82 15.74 -1.13 -2.81
C PRO A 82 15.36 -2.61 -2.78
N ILE A 83 14.73 -3.07 -1.69
CA ILE A 83 14.21 -4.43 -1.61
C ILE A 83 12.94 -4.63 -2.44
N ALA A 84 12.20 -3.54 -2.72
CA ALA A 84 10.92 -3.57 -3.44
C ALA A 84 11.14 -3.61 -4.96
N THR A 85 11.59 -4.75 -5.47
CA THR A 85 11.89 -4.91 -6.90
C THR A 85 10.69 -5.29 -7.75
N THR A 86 9.65 -5.87 -7.14
CA THR A 86 8.49 -6.40 -7.89
C THR A 86 7.42 -5.36 -8.17
N LEU A 87 7.23 -4.39 -7.28
CA LEU A 87 6.19 -3.38 -7.33
C LEU A 87 6.75 -2.01 -6.93
N ALA A 88 6.22 -0.95 -7.55
CA ALA A 88 6.46 0.44 -7.16
C ALA A 88 5.11 1.15 -6.92
N GLY A 89 5.10 2.17 -6.06
CA GLY A 89 3.89 2.91 -5.71
C GLY A 89 3.99 4.40 -6.05
N VAL A 90 2.90 4.99 -6.55
CA VAL A 90 2.73 6.44 -6.71
C VAL A 90 1.52 6.87 -5.90
N ASN A 91 1.69 7.89 -5.05
CA ASN A 91 0.59 8.58 -4.41
C ASN A 91 0.36 9.89 -5.15
N MET A 92 -0.83 10.04 -5.72
CA MET A 92 -1.19 11.16 -6.59
C MET A 92 -2.50 11.78 -6.13
N SER A 93 -2.59 13.10 -6.26
CA SER A 93 -3.80 13.86 -6.03
C SER A 93 -4.07 14.81 -7.17
N LEU A 94 -5.33 14.94 -7.54
CA LEU A 94 -5.83 15.90 -8.51
C LEU A 94 -6.83 16.85 -7.83
N THR A 95 -6.72 18.14 -8.13
CA THR A 95 -7.71 19.14 -7.72
C THR A 95 -9.04 18.91 -8.45
N PRO A 96 -10.12 19.61 -8.08
CA PRO A 96 -11.35 19.56 -8.87
C PRO A 96 -11.11 19.95 -10.33
N GLY A 97 -11.41 19.05 -11.27
CA GLY A 97 -11.10 19.21 -12.70
C GLY A 97 -9.63 19.05 -13.07
N GLY A 98 -8.74 18.79 -12.10
CA GLY A 98 -7.34 18.46 -12.37
C GLY A 98 -7.23 17.17 -13.19
N VAL A 99 -6.31 17.14 -14.16
CA VAL A 99 -6.17 16.04 -15.11
C VAL A 99 -4.78 15.45 -15.01
N ARG A 100 -4.69 14.13 -14.80
CA ARG A 100 -3.55 13.33 -15.25
C ARG A 100 -3.72 13.07 -16.74
N GLU A 101 -2.79 13.60 -17.52
CA GLU A 101 -2.81 13.60 -18.98
C GLU A 101 -3.08 12.22 -19.58
N LEU A 102 -3.63 12.16 -20.80
CA LEU A 102 -3.64 10.95 -21.62
C LEU A 102 -2.22 10.42 -21.80
N HIS A 103 -2.01 9.17 -21.36
CA HIS A 103 -0.71 8.53 -21.41
C HIS A 103 -0.85 7.00 -21.45
N TRP A 104 0.28 6.32 -21.64
CA TRP A 104 0.43 4.88 -21.44
C TRP A 104 1.83 4.56 -20.90
N HIS A 105 2.04 3.32 -20.50
CA HIS A 105 3.33 2.82 -20.02
C HIS A 105 3.45 1.31 -20.24
N GLN A 106 4.66 0.78 -20.09
CA GLN A 106 4.96 -0.64 -20.33
C GLN A 106 4.43 -1.55 -19.21
N GLN A 107 4.28 -1.01 -18.02
CA GLN A 107 3.81 -1.70 -16.82
C GLN A 107 2.29 -1.80 -16.83
N ALA A 108 1.74 -2.77 -16.11
CA ALA A 108 0.35 -2.69 -15.68
C ALA A 108 0.22 -1.64 -14.57
N GLU A 109 -0.93 -0.97 -14.51
CA GLU A 109 -1.28 -0.07 -13.41
C GLU A 109 -2.48 -0.64 -12.66
N TRP A 110 -2.34 -0.81 -11.36
CA TRP A 110 -3.44 -1.11 -10.42
C TRP A 110 -3.62 0.08 -9.48
N SER A 111 -4.85 0.35 -9.04
CA SER A 111 -5.08 1.47 -8.12
C SER A 111 -6.01 1.16 -6.96
N TYR A 112 -5.92 2.03 -5.94
CA TYR A 112 -6.91 2.15 -4.88
C TYR A 112 -7.29 3.61 -4.68
N MET A 113 -8.57 3.93 -4.81
CA MET A 113 -9.06 5.28 -4.54
C MET A 113 -9.11 5.59 -3.04
N LEU A 114 -8.31 6.56 -2.59
CA LEU A 114 -8.23 6.97 -1.18
C LEU A 114 -9.32 7.99 -0.83
N LEU A 115 -9.41 9.07 -1.60
CA LEU A 115 -10.29 10.22 -1.34
C LEU A 115 -10.90 10.76 -2.62
N GLY A 116 -12.07 11.39 -2.48
CA GLY A 116 -12.74 12.09 -3.58
C GLY A 116 -13.18 11.16 -4.71
N ARG A 117 -13.31 11.70 -5.92
CA ARG A 117 -13.74 10.95 -7.10
C ARG A 117 -12.99 11.39 -8.35
N ALA A 118 -12.80 10.44 -9.26
CA ALA A 118 -12.19 10.70 -10.56
C ALA A 118 -13.03 10.08 -11.68
N ARG A 119 -12.92 10.64 -12.88
CA ARG A 119 -13.28 9.96 -14.12
C ARG A 119 -12.03 9.36 -14.74
N ILE A 120 -12.11 8.09 -15.11
CA ILE A 120 -11.08 7.40 -15.88
C ILE A 120 -11.56 7.14 -17.29
N THR A 121 -10.64 7.19 -18.24
CA THR A 121 -10.89 6.80 -19.64
C THR A 121 -9.84 5.80 -20.11
N SER A 122 -10.20 4.96 -21.08
CA SER A 122 -9.24 4.08 -21.74
C SER A 122 -9.74 3.65 -23.12
N VAL A 123 -8.82 3.27 -24.01
CA VAL A 123 -9.10 2.71 -25.33
C VAL A 123 -8.25 1.45 -25.55
N ASP A 124 -8.88 0.34 -25.90
CA ASP A 124 -8.17 -0.91 -26.15
C ASP A 124 -7.64 -1.06 -27.58
N GLN A 125 -6.86 -2.11 -27.82
CA GLN A 125 -6.25 -2.42 -29.12
C GLN A 125 -7.25 -2.72 -30.24
N ASN A 126 -8.54 -2.90 -29.92
CA ASN A 126 -9.61 -3.11 -30.90
C ASN A 126 -10.41 -1.83 -31.15
N GLY A 127 -9.98 -0.68 -30.62
CA GLY A 127 -10.65 0.61 -30.79
C GLY A 127 -11.91 0.78 -29.94
N ARG A 128 -12.08 -0.05 -28.90
CA ARG A 128 -13.21 0.04 -27.96
C ARG A 128 -12.83 0.95 -26.80
N ASN A 129 -13.76 1.76 -26.33
CA ASN A 129 -13.50 2.67 -25.21
C ASN A 129 -14.13 2.18 -23.90
N PHE A 130 -13.60 2.71 -22.80
CA PHE A 130 -14.13 2.55 -21.46
C PHE A 130 -14.06 3.91 -20.76
N ILE A 131 -15.17 4.35 -20.18
CA ILE A 131 -15.27 5.59 -19.42
C ILE A 131 -16.05 5.28 -18.14
N ALA A 132 -15.47 5.57 -16.98
CA ALA A 132 -16.11 5.30 -15.71
C ALA A 132 -15.74 6.33 -14.65
N ASP A 133 -16.65 6.58 -13.72
CA ASP A 133 -16.36 7.33 -12.50
C ASP A 133 -15.95 6.35 -11.39
N VAL A 134 -14.90 6.67 -10.64
CA VAL A 134 -14.37 5.90 -9.49
C VAL A 134 -14.40 6.75 -8.23
N GLY A 135 -14.70 6.15 -7.08
CA GLY A 135 -14.74 6.81 -5.78
C GLY A 135 -14.03 6.02 -4.68
N PRO A 136 -14.09 6.46 -3.41
CA PRO A 136 -13.27 5.89 -2.34
C PRO A 136 -13.51 4.38 -2.18
N GLY A 137 -12.42 3.60 -2.20
CA GLY A 137 -12.46 2.14 -2.13
C GLY A 137 -12.83 1.41 -3.42
N ASP A 138 -13.04 2.14 -4.52
CA ASP A 138 -12.98 1.56 -5.86
C ASP A 138 -11.51 1.38 -6.30
N LEU A 139 -11.32 0.48 -7.25
CA LEU A 139 -10.07 0.18 -7.92
C LEU A 139 -10.22 0.43 -9.42
N TRP A 140 -9.11 0.66 -10.09
CA TRP A 140 -8.98 0.34 -11.50
C TRP A 140 -7.76 -0.53 -11.78
N TYR A 141 -7.76 -1.12 -12.96
CA TYR A 141 -6.60 -1.81 -13.51
C TYR A 141 -6.49 -1.51 -15.01
N PHE A 142 -5.34 -0.99 -15.43
CA PHE A 142 -5.00 -0.80 -16.83
C PHE A 142 -3.94 -1.82 -17.27
N PRO A 143 -4.22 -2.65 -18.29
CA PRO A 143 -3.21 -3.58 -18.81
C PRO A 143 -2.00 -2.84 -19.41
N PRO A 144 -0.83 -3.53 -19.50
CA PRO A 144 0.36 -3.01 -20.15
C PRO A 144 0.09 -2.38 -21.52
N GLY A 145 0.57 -1.15 -21.73
CA GLY A 145 0.49 -0.43 -23.00
C GLY A 145 -0.89 0.09 -23.39
N ILE A 146 -1.92 -0.10 -22.56
CA ILE A 146 -3.26 0.41 -22.84
C ILE A 146 -3.36 1.88 -22.38
N PRO A 147 -3.67 2.83 -23.29
CA PRO A 147 -3.73 4.24 -22.96
C PRO A 147 -4.92 4.57 -22.08
N HIS A 148 -4.75 5.55 -21.21
CA HIS A 148 -5.76 6.00 -20.27
C HIS A 148 -5.53 7.45 -19.82
N SER A 149 -6.51 7.99 -19.10
CA SER A 149 -6.41 9.28 -18.40
C SER A 149 -7.21 9.26 -17.11
N ILE A 150 -6.94 10.23 -16.23
CA ILE A 150 -7.63 10.40 -14.95
C ILE A 150 -7.96 11.87 -14.79
N GLN A 151 -9.21 12.20 -14.45
CA GLN A 151 -9.65 13.57 -14.21
C GLN A 151 -10.41 13.66 -12.90
N GLY A 152 -10.00 14.55 -12.00
CA GLY A 152 -10.70 14.82 -10.75
C GLY A 152 -12.11 15.37 -11.00
N LEU A 153 -13.10 14.86 -10.28
CA LEU A 153 -14.47 15.38 -10.29
C LEU A 153 -14.61 16.60 -9.36
N GLU A 154 -15.82 16.99 -8.98
CA GLU A 154 -16.08 18.19 -8.18
C GLU A 154 -15.37 18.20 -6.81
N GLU A 155 -15.09 17.03 -6.22
CA GLU A 155 -14.35 16.93 -4.96
C GLU A 155 -12.82 16.92 -5.13
N GLY A 156 -12.31 16.83 -6.37
CA GLY A 156 -10.96 16.35 -6.61
C GLY A 156 -10.78 14.90 -6.18
N CYS A 157 -9.54 14.42 -6.12
CA CYS A 157 -9.24 13.06 -5.70
C CYS A 157 -7.82 12.88 -5.18
N GLU A 158 -7.61 11.81 -4.43
CA GLU A 158 -6.30 11.29 -4.06
C GLU A 158 -6.32 9.76 -4.11
N PHE A 159 -5.31 9.16 -4.71
CA PHE A 159 -5.26 7.73 -4.95
C PHE A 159 -3.84 7.17 -4.85
N LEU A 160 -3.78 5.86 -4.64
CA LEU A 160 -2.56 5.07 -4.76
C LEU A 160 -2.58 4.36 -6.12
N LEU A 161 -1.51 4.51 -6.89
CA LEU A 161 -1.18 3.69 -8.06
C LEU A 161 -0.08 2.71 -7.69
N VAL A 162 -0.14 1.51 -8.25
CA VAL A 162 0.84 0.46 -8.07
C VAL A 162 1.18 -0.12 -9.44
N PHE A 163 2.46 -0.13 -9.75
CA PHE A 163 3.01 -0.59 -11.02
C PHE A 163 3.75 -1.90 -10.84
N ASP A 164 3.61 -2.82 -11.80
CA ASP A 164 4.18 -4.16 -11.72
C ASP A 164 5.69 -4.25 -12.04
N ASP A 165 6.44 -3.21 -11.71
CA ASP A 165 7.90 -3.13 -11.80
C ASP A 165 8.44 -2.15 -10.75
N GLY A 166 9.31 -2.62 -9.85
CA GLY A 166 9.92 -1.77 -8.82
C GLY A 166 10.80 -0.65 -9.39
N SER A 167 11.24 -0.77 -10.65
CA SER A 167 12.06 0.23 -11.34
C SER A 167 11.25 1.34 -12.01
N PHE A 168 9.92 1.29 -11.92
CA PHE A 168 9.04 2.29 -12.49
C PHE A 168 9.41 3.73 -12.04
N SER A 169 9.04 4.70 -12.87
CA SER A 169 8.98 6.11 -12.49
C SER A 169 7.84 6.75 -13.24
N ASP A 170 7.05 7.59 -12.58
CA ASP A 170 5.93 8.30 -13.20
C ASP A 170 6.41 9.29 -14.28
N LEU A 171 7.69 9.68 -14.22
CA LEU A 171 8.36 10.48 -15.24
C LEU A 171 8.67 9.71 -16.54
N ASN A 172 8.58 8.37 -16.52
CA ASN A 172 8.86 7.52 -17.69
C ASN A 172 7.59 7.10 -18.44
N THR A 173 6.45 7.71 -18.12
CA THR A 173 5.20 7.51 -18.87
C THR A 173 5.30 8.10 -20.28
N LEU A 174 4.59 7.50 -21.23
CA LEU A 174 4.52 7.95 -22.61
C LEU A 174 3.23 8.79 -22.77
N SER A 175 3.38 10.11 -22.85
CA SER A 175 2.27 11.06 -22.87
C SER A 175 1.91 11.54 -24.27
N ILE A 176 0.64 11.85 -24.50
CA ILE A 176 0.16 12.30 -25.82
C ILE A 176 0.81 13.63 -26.26
N SER A 177 0.93 14.61 -25.36
CA SER A 177 1.51 15.92 -25.66
C SER A 177 2.99 15.80 -25.99
N ASP A 178 3.74 15.01 -25.23
CA ASP A 178 5.15 14.79 -25.45
C ASP A 178 5.41 14.07 -26.79
N TRP A 179 4.59 13.07 -27.12
CA TRP A 179 4.69 12.39 -28.41
C TRP A 179 4.37 13.32 -29.58
N PHE A 180 3.34 14.17 -29.46
CA PHE A 180 3.02 15.19 -30.45
C PHE A 180 4.15 16.22 -30.60
N ALA A 181 4.72 16.71 -29.50
CA ALA A 181 5.82 17.67 -29.49
C ALA A 181 7.07 17.13 -30.20
N HIS A 182 7.31 15.82 -30.11
CA HIS A 182 8.44 15.13 -30.70
C HIS A 182 8.11 14.40 -32.01
N THR A 183 6.99 14.75 -32.66
CA THR A 183 6.64 14.26 -34.00
C THR A 183 6.62 15.42 -35.00
N PRO A 184 7.29 15.31 -36.17
CA PRO A 184 7.27 16.37 -37.16
C PRO A 184 5.84 16.74 -37.58
N LYS A 185 5.54 18.04 -37.71
CA LYS A 185 4.18 18.53 -38.02
C LYS A 185 3.65 18.01 -39.35
N GLU A 186 4.52 17.76 -40.32
CA GLU A 186 4.17 17.13 -41.59
C GLU A 186 3.73 15.66 -41.44
N VAL A 187 4.28 14.94 -40.46
CA VAL A 187 3.86 13.57 -40.14
C VAL A 187 2.53 13.59 -39.40
N LEU A 188 2.33 14.51 -38.45
CA LEU A 188 1.02 14.73 -37.82
C LEU A 188 -0.03 15.10 -38.88
N SER A 189 0.29 16.04 -39.76
CA SER A 189 -0.55 16.46 -40.89
C SER A 189 -0.95 15.27 -41.76
N ALA A 190 0.00 14.41 -42.13
CA ALA A 190 -0.28 13.21 -42.90
C ALA A 190 -1.17 12.21 -42.14
N ASN A 191 -0.95 12.01 -40.84
CA ASN A 191 -1.73 11.09 -40.01
C ASN A 191 -3.18 11.53 -39.82
N PHE A 192 -3.41 12.83 -39.60
CA PHE A 192 -4.74 13.38 -39.30
C PHE A 192 -5.48 13.90 -40.52
N GLY A 193 -4.83 14.02 -41.68
CA GLY A 193 -5.44 14.53 -42.91
C GLY A 193 -5.81 16.02 -42.85
N VAL A 194 -5.13 16.80 -42.00
CA VAL A 194 -5.35 18.25 -41.83
C VAL A 194 -4.07 19.04 -42.14
N PRO A 195 -4.14 20.35 -42.49
CA PRO A 195 -2.94 21.15 -42.74
C PRO A 195 -1.99 21.19 -41.54
N ALA A 196 -0.67 21.21 -41.79
CA ALA A 196 0.36 21.27 -40.74
C ALA A 196 0.17 22.46 -39.75
N ALA A 197 -0.37 23.58 -40.24
CA ALA A 197 -0.68 24.75 -39.41
C ALA A 197 -1.74 24.48 -38.32
N ALA A 198 -2.55 23.43 -38.44
CA ALA A 198 -3.47 23.00 -37.39
C ALA A 198 -2.74 22.58 -36.10
N PHE A 199 -1.46 22.23 -36.21
CA PHE A 199 -0.61 21.84 -35.09
C PHE A 199 0.30 22.98 -34.60
N ASP A 200 0.06 24.23 -34.99
CA ASP A 200 0.92 25.35 -34.58
C ASP A 200 0.85 25.69 -33.10
N SER A 201 -0.24 25.29 -32.43
CA SER A 201 -0.51 25.58 -31.02
C SER A 201 -0.39 24.35 -30.10
N ILE A 202 0.16 23.23 -30.57
CA ILE A 202 0.37 22.06 -29.70
C ILE A 202 1.41 22.38 -28.61
N PRO A 203 1.34 21.72 -27.44
CA PRO A 203 2.40 21.81 -26.44
C PRO A 203 3.76 21.41 -27.02
N THR A 204 4.83 22.01 -26.49
CA THR A 204 6.23 21.75 -26.88
C THR A 204 6.92 20.72 -26.00
N GLU A 205 6.27 20.29 -24.93
CA GLU A 205 6.73 19.30 -23.96
C GLU A 205 5.53 18.62 -23.30
N GLN A 206 5.81 17.61 -22.48
CA GLN A 206 4.80 16.91 -21.68
C GLN A 206 4.03 17.88 -20.76
N VAL A 207 2.70 17.78 -20.73
CA VAL A 207 1.88 18.54 -19.77
C VAL A 207 1.67 17.79 -18.44
N TYR A 208 1.73 16.46 -18.45
CA TYR A 208 1.74 15.56 -17.30
C TYR A 208 0.52 15.63 -16.38
N ILE A 209 0.46 16.67 -15.54
CA ILE A 209 -0.70 17.07 -14.74
C ILE A 209 -1.00 18.53 -15.07
N TYR A 210 -2.24 18.80 -15.45
CA TYR A 210 -2.71 20.15 -15.75
C TYR A 210 -4.09 20.41 -15.13
N GLN A 211 -4.43 21.69 -14.97
CA GLN A 211 -5.74 22.10 -14.47
C GLN A 211 -6.72 22.25 -15.63
N ASP A 212 -7.86 21.56 -15.56
CA ASP A 212 -9.00 21.75 -16.46
C ASP A 212 -10.26 22.16 -15.67
N GLN A 213 -11.40 22.31 -16.34
CA GLN A 213 -12.70 22.41 -15.71
C GLN A 213 -13.16 21.04 -15.19
N VAL A 214 -14.04 21.04 -14.18
CA VAL A 214 -14.73 19.82 -13.75
C VAL A 214 -15.54 19.28 -14.94
N PRO A 215 -15.39 17.98 -15.30
CA PRO A 215 -16.08 17.45 -16.47
C PRO A 215 -17.59 17.40 -16.23
N GLY A 216 -18.36 17.36 -17.32
CA GLY A 216 -19.81 17.16 -17.26
C GLY A 216 -20.19 15.78 -16.70
N SER A 217 -21.48 15.45 -16.69
CA SER A 217 -21.94 14.11 -16.28
C SER A 217 -21.33 13.01 -17.15
N LEU A 218 -21.21 11.80 -16.60
CA LEU A 218 -20.68 10.64 -17.34
C LEU A 218 -21.43 10.41 -18.67
N GLN A 219 -22.75 10.63 -18.67
CA GLN A 219 -23.58 10.52 -19.87
C GLN A 219 -23.24 11.59 -20.92
N SER A 220 -22.96 12.83 -20.49
CA SER A 220 -22.59 13.92 -21.41
C SER A 220 -21.20 13.75 -22.03
N GLN A 221 -20.34 12.94 -21.42
CA GLN A 221 -18.97 12.67 -21.88
C GLN A 221 -18.87 11.32 -22.61
N LYS A 222 -19.99 10.63 -22.85
CA LYS A 222 -19.98 9.36 -23.56
C LYS A 222 -19.55 9.58 -25.02
N VAL A 223 -18.58 8.80 -25.46
CA VAL A 223 -18.15 8.73 -26.86
C VAL A 223 -18.61 7.38 -27.42
N GLU A 224 -19.34 7.38 -28.53
CA GLU A 224 -19.75 6.14 -29.19
C GLU A 224 -18.58 5.58 -30.01
N SER A 225 -18.15 4.36 -29.70
CA SER A 225 -17.21 3.61 -30.55
C SER A 225 -17.99 2.70 -31.50
N PRO A 226 -17.71 2.72 -32.83
CA PRO A 226 -18.31 1.77 -33.77
C PRO A 226 -17.92 0.31 -33.49
N TYR A 227 -16.91 0.09 -32.65
CA TYR A 227 -16.45 -1.24 -32.22
C TYR A 227 -17.06 -1.68 -30.87
N GLY A 228 -17.91 -0.84 -30.26
CA GLY A 228 -18.52 -1.07 -28.96
C GLY A 228 -17.63 -0.69 -27.78
N GLU A 229 -18.07 -1.05 -26.58
CA GLU A 229 -17.36 -0.79 -25.32
C GLU A 229 -16.42 -1.96 -24.97
N ILE A 230 -15.39 -1.69 -24.15
CA ILE A 230 -14.50 -2.75 -23.65
C ILE A 230 -15.34 -3.77 -22.83
N PRO A 231 -15.29 -5.08 -23.16
CA PRO A 231 -16.18 -6.07 -22.56
C PRO A 231 -15.80 -6.44 -21.11
N GLN A 232 -14.54 -6.31 -20.73
CA GLN A 232 -14.08 -6.50 -19.36
C GLN A 232 -13.99 -5.14 -18.68
N SER A 233 -14.69 -4.96 -17.56
CA SER A 233 -14.60 -3.73 -16.78
C SER A 233 -13.16 -3.52 -16.29
N PHE A 234 -12.64 -2.29 -16.46
CA PHE A 234 -11.37 -1.86 -15.88
C PHE A 234 -11.56 -1.26 -14.48
N LYS A 235 -12.80 -1.17 -13.99
CA LYS A 235 -13.17 -0.73 -12.64
C LYS A 235 -13.63 -1.91 -11.78
N HIS A 236 -13.31 -1.88 -10.49
CA HIS A 236 -13.82 -2.82 -9.49
C HIS A 236 -14.16 -2.13 -8.17
N SER A 237 -15.32 -2.42 -7.57
CA SER A 237 -15.73 -1.81 -6.28
C SER A 237 -15.33 -2.70 -5.11
N LEU A 238 -14.10 -2.54 -4.60
CA LEU A 238 -13.55 -3.40 -3.55
C LEU A 238 -14.37 -3.32 -2.26
N LEU A 239 -14.70 -2.11 -1.78
CA LEU A 239 -15.46 -1.96 -0.53
C LEU A 239 -16.90 -2.47 -0.61
N ALA A 240 -17.46 -2.64 -1.81
CA ALA A 240 -18.78 -3.24 -2.01
C ALA A 240 -18.78 -4.77 -1.83
N GLN A 241 -17.61 -5.41 -1.82
CA GLN A 241 -17.50 -6.83 -1.50
C GLN A 241 -17.87 -7.11 -0.05
N THR A 242 -18.52 -8.26 0.19
CA THR A 242 -18.67 -8.82 1.54
C THR A 242 -17.29 -9.22 2.07
N PRO A 243 -16.80 -8.63 3.16
CA PRO A 243 -15.50 -8.99 3.71
C PRO A 243 -15.54 -10.35 4.42
N LEU A 244 -14.41 -11.05 4.38
CA LEU A 244 -14.15 -12.15 5.31
C LEU A 244 -13.92 -11.56 6.70
N LYS A 245 -14.88 -11.75 7.61
CA LYS A 245 -14.79 -11.28 9.00
C LYS A 245 -14.25 -12.37 9.91
N THR A 246 -13.29 -11.99 10.74
CA THR A 246 -12.67 -12.84 11.77
C THR A 246 -12.55 -12.05 13.08
N PRO A 247 -12.28 -12.68 14.23
CA PRO A 247 -12.47 -11.99 15.53
C PRO A 247 -11.64 -10.72 15.76
N GLY A 248 -10.54 -10.53 15.03
CA GLY A 248 -9.70 -9.34 15.14
C GLY A 248 -9.89 -8.30 14.04
N GLY A 249 -10.79 -8.52 13.07
CA GLY A 249 -10.98 -7.60 11.94
C GLY A 249 -11.49 -8.27 10.68
N SER A 250 -11.16 -7.69 9.53
CA SER A 250 -11.76 -8.08 8.25
C SER A 250 -10.77 -8.04 7.07
N VAL A 251 -11.03 -8.86 6.05
CA VAL A 251 -10.22 -8.92 4.82
C VAL A 251 -11.12 -8.91 3.59
N ARG A 252 -10.75 -8.14 2.56
CA ARG A 252 -11.33 -8.21 1.22
C ARG A 252 -10.23 -8.50 0.22
N ILE A 253 -10.37 -9.60 -0.51
CA ILE A 253 -9.36 -10.06 -1.48
C ILE A 253 -9.83 -9.70 -2.89
N VAL A 254 -8.93 -9.16 -3.69
CA VAL A 254 -9.14 -8.89 -5.11
C VAL A 254 -8.00 -9.48 -5.93
N ASP A 255 -8.35 -10.30 -6.91
CA ASP A 255 -7.39 -10.90 -7.83
C ASP A 255 -8.10 -11.24 -9.16
N SER A 256 -7.41 -11.91 -10.08
CA SER A 256 -7.97 -12.24 -11.38
C SER A 256 -9.19 -13.18 -11.36
N SER A 257 -9.57 -13.75 -10.21
CA SER A 257 -10.77 -14.59 -10.06
C SER A 257 -12.05 -13.77 -9.86
N ASN A 258 -11.96 -12.55 -9.33
CA ASN A 258 -13.11 -11.67 -9.07
C ASN A 258 -12.98 -10.28 -9.70
N PHE A 259 -11.78 -9.89 -10.12
CA PHE A 259 -11.50 -8.75 -10.99
C PHE A 259 -10.70 -9.23 -12.21
N PRO A 260 -11.36 -9.85 -13.21
CA PRO A 260 -10.68 -10.70 -14.20
C PRO A 260 -9.62 -10.04 -15.07
N ILE A 261 -9.64 -8.71 -15.21
CA ILE A 261 -8.63 -7.96 -15.97
C ILE A 261 -7.31 -7.81 -15.19
N SER A 262 -7.34 -7.88 -13.85
CA SER A 262 -6.18 -7.71 -12.97
C SER A 262 -5.29 -8.96 -12.99
N LYS A 263 -4.48 -9.11 -14.05
CA LYS A 263 -3.69 -10.32 -14.33
C LYS A 263 -2.31 -10.33 -13.69
N THR A 264 -1.74 -9.16 -13.38
CA THR A 264 -0.38 -9.08 -12.83
C THR A 264 -0.35 -8.53 -11.42
N VAL A 265 -1.48 -8.06 -10.89
CA VAL A 265 -1.60 -7.57 -9.52
C VAL A 265 -2.77 -8.25 -8.82
N ALA A 266 -2.48 -8.88 -7.68
CA ALA A 266 -3.44 -9.35 -6.70
C ALA A 266 -3.27 -8.53 -5.42
N ALA A 267 -4.35 -8.33 -4.68
CA ALA A 267 -4.30 -7.53 -3.45
C ALA A 267 -5.32 -8.00 -2.40
N ALA A 268 -5.10 -7.56 -1.17
CA ALA A 268 -6.06 -7.65 -0.09
C ALA A 268 -6.13 -6.34 0.69
N LEU A 269 -7.33 -5.84 0.96
CA LEU A 269 -7.57 -4.78 1.94
C LEU A 269 -7.82 -5.42 3.29
N VAL A 270 -6.97 -5.11 4.26
CA VAL A 270 -7.00 -5.69 5.60
C VAL A 270 -7.31 -4.62 6.63
N GLU A 271 -8.27 -4.94 7.49
CA GLU A 271 -8.58 -4.21 8.72
C GLU A 271 -8.15 -5.04 9.91
N ILE A 272 -7.38 -4.43 10.81
CA ILE A 272 -7.02 -5.00 12.10
C ILE A 272 -7.56 -4.08 13.19
N GLU A 273 -8.56 -4.53 13.92
CA GLU A 273 -9.12 -3.82 15.07
C GLU A 273 -8.08 -3.64 16.19
N PRO A 274 -8.27 -2.69 17.12
CA PRO A 274 -7.42 -2.57 18.32
C PRO A 274 -7.37 -3.87 19.12
N GLY A 275 -6.17 -4.33 19.45
CA GLY A 275 -5.95 -5.64 20.07
C GLY A 275 -6.06 -6.83 19.10
N GLY A 276 -6.09 -6.55 17.79
CA GLY A 276 -6.05 -7.53 16.72
C GLY A 276 -4.66 -7.67 16.09
N MET A 277 -4.49 -8.72 15.31
CA MET A 277 -3.27 -9.00 14.55
C MET A 277 -3.61 -9.80 13.29
N ARG A 278 -3.03 -9.43 12.14
CA ARG A 278 -2.92 -10.29 10.96
C ARG A 278 -2.02 -11.46 11.34
N GLU A 279 -2.54 -12.68 11.32
CA GLU A 279 -1.90 -13.84 11.93
C GLU A 279 -0.53 -14.18 11.30
N LEU A 280 0.25 -15.02 11.99
CA LEU A 280 1.52 -15.53 11.48
C LEU A 280 1.29 -16.34 10.20
N HIS A 281 1.88 -15.90 9.10
CA HIS A 281 1.73 -16.51 7.78
C HIS A 281 2.90 -16.16 6.86
N TRP A 282 2.87 -16.70 5.65
CA TRP A 282 3.73 -16.29 4.54
C TRP A 282 2.98 -16.44 3.22
N HIS A 283 3.53 -15.85 2.15
CA HIS A 283 3.00 -15.95 0.80
C HIS A 283 3.84 -16.93 -0.03
N PRO A 284 3.22 -17.97 -0.66
CA PRO A 284 3.94 -19.02 -1.36
C PRO A 284 4.16 -18.73 -2.86
N ASN A 285 3.82 -17.54 -3.35
CA ASN A 285 3.83 -17.21 -4.78
C ASN A 285 4.64 -15.96 -5.16
N ASN A 286 4.69 -14.93 -4.31
CA ASN A 286 5.41 -13.69 -4.62
C ASN A 286 5.82 -12.94 -3.34
N ASP A 287 6.61 -11.89 -3.52
CA ASP A 287 6.84 -10.86 -2.52
C ASP A 287 5.55 -10.05 -2.26
N GLU A 288 5.42 -9.54 -1.04
CA GLU A 288 4.33 -8.67 -0.63
C GLU A 288 4.82 -7.22 -0.56
N TRP A 289 4.16 -6.34 -1.29
CA TRP A 289 4.29 -4.89 -1.14
C TRP A 289 3.09 -4.38 -0.34
N GLN A 290 3.32 -3.47 0.60
CA GLN A 290 2.30 -3.00 1.53
C GLN A 290 2.12 -1.49 1.45
N TYR A 291 0.88 -1.02 1.62
CA TYR A 291 0.60 0.41 1.85
C TYR A 291 -0.33 0.59 3.04
N TYR A 292 0.09 1.39 4.01
CA TYR A 292 -0.64 1.63 5.24
C TYR A 292 -1.53 2.86 5.11
N LEU A 293 -2.85 2.65 5.16
CA LEU A 293 -3.87 3.67 4.96
C LEU A 293 -4.06 4.50 6.24
N THR A 294 -4.28 3.82 7.37
CA THR A 294 -4.57 4.44 8.67
C THR A 294 -4.07 3.57 9.83
N GLY A 295 -4.06 4.13 11.04
CA GLY A 295 -3.68 3.42 12.25
C GLY A 295 -2.18 3.26 12.43
N LYS A 296 -1.79 2.41 13.38
CA LYS A 296 -0.40 2.13 13.74
C LYS A 296 -0.21 0.64 13.97
N GLY A 297 0.89 0.10 13.47
CA GLY A 297 1.23 -1.29 13.68
C GLY A 297 2.72 -1.55 13.72
N ARG A 298 3.04 -2.81 13.99
CA ARG A 298 4.38 -3.36 13.81
C ARG A 298 4.32 -4.69 13.09
N MET A 299 5.37 -5.01 12.37
CA MET A 299 5.55 -6.29 11.71
C MET A 299 6.95 -6.82 11.97
N THR A 300 7.04 -8.09 12.37
CA THR A 300 8.31 -8.81 12.36
C THR A 300 8.36 -9.66 11.10
N VAL A 301 9.48 -9.60 10.37
CA VAL A 301 9.74 -10.44 9.21
C VAL A 301 10.86 -11.43 9.56
N PHE A 302 10.59 -12.72 9.38
CA PHE A 302 11.50 -13.84 9.59
C PHE A 302 12.07 -14.33 8.25
N ALA A 303 13.39 -14.25 8.12
CA ALA A 303 14.14 -14.51 6.89
C ALA A 303 14.79 -15.90 6.84
N GLY A 304 14.47 -16.79 7.78
CA GLY A 304 15.18 -18.07 7.94
C GLY A 304 16.48 -17.95 8.74
N ASN A 305 17.09 -19.09 9.08
CA ASN A 305 18.38 -19.16 9.80
C ASN A 305 18.46 -18.33 11.10
N GLY A 306 17.32 -18.17 11.79
CA GLY A 306 17.23 -17.36 13.01
C GLY A 306 17.31 -15.85 12.78
N VAL A 307 17.24 -15.38 11.54
CA VAL A 307 17.25 -13.95 11.19
C VAL A 307 15.83 -13.40 11.22
N ALA A 308 15.62 -12.32 11.97
CA ALA A 308 14.34 -11.61 12.06
C ALA A 308 14.54 -10.13 12.38
N ARG A 309 13.66 -9.28 11.86
CA ARG A 309 13.65 -7.85 12.20
C ARG A 309 12.23 -7.31 12.26
N THR A 310 12.00 -6.42 13.24
CA THR A 310 10.73 -5.75 13.49
C THR A 310 10.75 -4.31 12.99
N PHE A 311 9.68 -3.90 12.32
CA PHE A 311 9.48 -2.56 11.77
C PHE A 311 8.14 -1.99 12.22
N ASN A 312 8.08 -0.67 12.41
CA ASN A 312 6.85 0.05 12.72
C ASN A 312 6.25 0.67 11.45
N TYR A 313 4.92 0.70 11.37
CA TYR A 313 4.19 1.26 10.24
C TYR A 313 3.01 2.10 10.71
N ARG A 314 2.69 3.13 9.93
CA ARG A 314 1.55 4.03 10.11
C ARG A 314 1.09 4.57 8.76
N ALA A 315 0.03 5.38 8.78
CA ALA A 315 -0.51 6.03 7.58
C ALA A 315 0.57 6.67 6.69
N GLY A 316 0.55 6.35 5.40
CA GLY A 316 1.49 6.85 4.39
C GLY A 316 2.79 6.05 4.26
N ASP A 317 2.96 4.98 5.04
CA ASP A 317 4.13 4.11 4.92
C ASP A 317 3.94 3.00 3.89
N VAL A 318 5.04 2.65 3.25
CA VAL A 318 5.22 1.49 2.40
C VAL A 318 5.99 0.42 3.17
N GLY A 319 5.49 -0.82 3.10
CA GLY A 319 6.14 -2.01 3.66
C GLY A 319 6.49 -3.03 2.58
N TYR A 320 7.38 -3.97 2.92
CA TYR A 320 7.74 -5.05 2.01
C TYR A 320 8.05 -6.34 2.76
N VAL A 321 7.61 -7.48 2.24
CA VAL A 321 7.97 -8.81 2.74
C VAL A 321 8.47 -9.67 1.58
N PRO A 322 9.76 -10.07 1.59
CA PRO A 322 10.29 -10.92 0.54
C PRO A 322 9.55 -12.27 0.43
N PHE A 323 9.54 -12.83 -0.77
CA PHE A 323 8.91 -14.11 -1.07
C PHE A 323 9.19 -15.18 0.01
N ALA A 324 8.11 -15.80 0.50
CA ALA A 324 8.11 -16.86 1.50
C ALA A 324 8.66 -16.51 2.89
N PHE A 325 8.96 -15.24 3.19
CA PHE A 325 9.37 -14.84 4.53
C PHE A 325 8.16 -14.86 5.48
N GLY A 326 8.35 -15.47 6.65
CA GLY A 326 7.30 -15.57 7.66
C GLY A 326 7.09 -14.23 8.34
N HIS A 327 5.85 -13.80 8.53
CA HIS A 327 5.57 -12.50 9.14
C HIS A 327 4.18 -12.44 9.80
N TYR A 328 3.95 -11.37 10.56
CA TYR A 328 2.66 -10.98 11.13
C TYR A 328 2.56 -9.46 11.13
N ILE A 329 1.35 -8.90 11.17
CA ILE A 329 1.14 -7.46 11.36
C ILE A 329 0.25 -7.27 12.57
N GLN A 330 0.76 -6.59 13.60
CA GLN A 330 0.05 -6.35 14.85
C GLN A 330 -0.40 -4.89 14.93
N ASN A 331 -1.67 -4.65 15.26
CA ASN A 331 -2.14 -3.32 15.61
C ASN A 331 -1.60 -2.93 16.99
N THR A 332 -0.83 -1.85 17.04
CA THR A 332 -0.22 -1.30 18.26
C THR A 332 -0.88 0.00 18.72
N GLY A 333 -1.87 0.49 17.96
CA GLY A 333 -2.62 1.71 18.24
C GLY A 333 -3.96 1.48 18.94
N GLU A 334 -4.69 2.58 19.11
CA GLU A 334 -6.04 2.61 19.70
C GLU A 334 -7.15 2.61 18.63
N ASP A 335 -6.81 2.93 17.39
CA ASP A 335 -7.70 2.90 16.22
C ASP A 335 -7.47 1.65 15.36
N SER A 336 -8.41 1.32 14.47
CA SER A 336 -8.20 0.25 13.49
C SER A 336 -7.02 0.58 12.57
N LEU A 337 -6.18 -0.43 12.32
CA LEU A 337 -5.11 -0.40 11.34
C LEU A 337 -5.67 -0.90 10.01
N TRP A 338 -5.64 -0.03 8.99
CA TRP A 338 -6.04 -0.38 7.63
C TRP A 338 -4.82 -0.34 6.71
N PHE A 339 -4.62 -1.40 5.93
CA PHE A 339 -3.53 -1.47 4.97
C PHE A 339 -3.90 -2.38 3.79
N LEU A 340 -3.16 -2.22 2.70
CA LEU A 340 -3.23 -3.07 1.52
C LEU A 340 -2.03 -4.03 1.53
N GLU A 341 -2.28 -5.32 1.26
CA GLU A 341 -1.30 -6.33 0.86
C GLU A 341 -1.38 -6.42 -0.68
N MET A 342 -0.27 -6.27 -1.42
CA MET A 342 -0.25 -6.31 -2.89
C MET A 342 0.88 -7.19 -3.41
N PHE A 343 0.63 -7.90 -4.51
CA PHE A 343 1.49 -8.94 -5.04
C PHE A 343 1.59 -8.83 -6.54
N LYS A 344 2.78 -9.00 -7.12
CA LYS A 344 2.95 -9.17 -8.57
C LYS A 344 2.52 -10.60 -8.97
N SER A 345 1.22 -10.85 -8.96
CA SER A 345 0.62 -12.17 -9.12
C SER A 345 -0.79 -12.05 -9.70
N ASP A 346 -1.26 -13.09 -10.40
CA ASP A 346 -2.64 -13.17 -10.87
C ASP A 346 -3.62 -13.60 -9.76
N ARG A 347 -3.10 -14.21 -8.68
CA ARG A 347 -3.86 -14.74 -7.54
C ARG A 347 -3.30 -14.29 -6.19
N PHE A 348 -4.19 -14.09 -5.23
CA PHE A 348 -3.83 -14.02 -3.81
C PHE A 348 -3.66 -15.43 -3.25
N ALA A 349 -2.56 -15.68 -2.52
CA ALA A 349 -2.33 -16.95 -1.83
C ALA A 349 -1.50 -16.72 -0.57
N ASP A 350 -1.89 -17.36 0.53
CA ASP A 350 -1.15 -17.35 1.80
C ASP A 350 -1.20 -18.72 2.48
N VAL A 351 -0.19 -19.03 3.27
CA VAL A 351 -0.16 -20.20 4.14
C VAL A 351 -0.16 -19.74 5.59
N SER A 352 -1.23 -20.08 6.32
CA SER A 352 -1.39 -19.77 7.74
C SER A 352 -0.60 -20.76 8.59
N LEU A 353 0.22 -20.25 9.51
CA LEU A 353 0.96 -21.08 10.46
C LEU A 353 0.00 -21.92 11.31
N ASN A 354 -1.07 -21.31 11.80
CA ASN A 354 -2.04 -21.96 12.67
C ASN A 354 -2.75 -23.10 11.93
N GLN A 355 -3.21 -22.84 10.71
CA GLN A 355 -3.86 -23.85 9.88
C GLN A 355 -2.90 -24.99 9.49
N TRP A 356 -1.66 -24.68 9.13
CA TRP A 356 -0.65 -25.68 8.79
C TRP A 356 -0.39 -26.63 9.98
N MET A 357 -0.17 -26.07 11.17
CA MET A 357 0.00 -26.87 12.38
C MET A 357 -1.24 -27.71 12.69
N ALA A 358 -2.45 -27.15 12.57
CA ALA A 358 -3.72 -27.83 12.84
C ALA A 358 -4.02 -29.02 11.91
N LEU A 359 -3.39 -29.04 10.73
CA LEU A 359 -3.55 -30.06 9.69
C LEU A 359 -2.33 -30.99 9.58
N THR A 360 -1.35 -30.84 10.46
CA THR A 360 -0.18 -31.71 10.59
C THR A 360 -0.39 -32.69 11.76
N PRO A 361 0.11 -33.94 11.70
CA PRO A 361 0.04 -34.86 12.84
C PRO A 361 0.50 -34.20 14.14
N HIS A 362 -0.31 -34.32 15.20
CA HIS A 362 -0.10 -33.55 16.44
C HIS A 362 1.23 -33.91 17.11
N GLU A 363 1.60 -35.19 17.13
CA GLU A 363 2.86 -35.67 17.70
C GLU A 363 4.07 -35.07 16.98
N LEU A 364 3.96 -34.83 15.66
CA LEU A 364 5.02 -34.18 14.89
C LEU A 364 5.15 -32.71 15.28
N VAL A 365 4.04 -31.97 15.34
CA VAL A 365 4.07 -30.56 15.79
C VAL A 365 4.61 -30.43 17.22
N GLN A 366 4.17 -31.31 18.13
CA GLN A 366 4.62 -31.32 19.51
C GLN A 366 6.11 -31.64 19.63
N SER A 367 6.62 -32.63 18.90
CA SER A 367 8.05 -32.97 18.94
C SER A 367 8.95 -31.89 18.33
N ASN A 368 8.47 -31.16 17.33
CA ASN A 368 9.20 -30.03 16.72
C ASN A 368 9.29 -28.80 17.64
N LEU A 369 8.20 -28.44 18.32
CA LEU A 369 8.11 -27.18 19.07
C LEU A 369 8.14 -27.35 20.60
N ASN A 370 8.07 -28.59 21.08
CA ASN A 370 7.95 -28.94 22.49
C ASN A 370 6.77 -28.22 23.19
N VAL A 371 5.64 -28.09 22.49
CA VAL A 371 4.44 -27.40 22.98
C VAL A 371 3.46 -28.35 23.68
N GLY A 372 2.85 -27.85 24.76
CA GLY A 372 1.88 -28.58 25.56
C GLY A 372 0.46 -28.61 24.97
N PRO A 373 -0.48 -29.30 25.64
CA PRO A 373 -1.86 -29.45 25.19
C PRO A 373 -2.62 -28.12 25.07
N GLU A 374 -2.23 -27.08 25.83
CA GLU A 374 -2.84 -25.76 25.72
C GLU A 374 -2.72 -25.16 24.31
N VAL A 375 -1.52 -25.19 23.73
CA VAL A 375 -1.28 -24.70 22.37
C VAL A 375 -1.95 -25.62 21.34
N MET A 376 -1.78 -26.93 21.50
CA MET A 376 -2.32 -27.91 20.54
C MET A 376 -3.85 -27.86 20.46
N ASN A 377 -4.54 -27.65 21.58
CA ASN A 377 -5.99 -27.53 21.63
C ASN A 377 -6.50 -26.19 21.07
N ALA A 378 -5.63 -25.18 20.94
CA ALA A 378 -5.96 -23.86 20.38
C ALA A 378 -5.78 -23.79 18.86
N LEU A 379 -5.23 -24.83 18.22
CA LEU A 379 -5.04 -24.88 16.77
C LEU A 379 -6.37 -24.97 16.02
N ARG A 380 -6.44 -24.29 14.87
CA ARG A 380 -7.65 -24.12 14.07
C ARG A 380 -7.41 -24.63 12.66
N LYS A 381 -8.23 -25.59 12.24
CA LYS A 381 -8.22 -26.12 10.86
C LYS A 381 -8.76 -25.10 9.84
N VAL A 382 -9.56 -24.15 10.30
CA VAL A 382 -10.09 -23.04 9.50
C VAL A 382 -9.22 -21.82 9.72
N LYS A 383 -8.67 -21.28 8.64
CA LYS A 383 -7.83 -20.08 8.64
C LYS A 383 -8.59 -18.86 9.15
N TRP A 384 -8.01 -18.13 10.10
CA TRP A 384 -8.53 -16.84 10.57
C TRP A 384 -7.49 -15.75 10.30
N PRO A 385 -7.58 -15.04 9.16
CA PRO A 385 -6.53 -14.09 8.77
C PRO A 385 -6.28 -13.01 9.81
N VAL A 386 -7.33 -12.51 10.48
CA VAL A 386 -7.18 -11.50 11.54
C VAL A 386 -7.68 -12.04 12.87
N VAL A 387 -6.75 -12.23 13.81
CA VAL A 387 -7.01 -12.79 15.13
C VAL A 387 -7.10 -11.69 16.18
N LYS A 388 -7.85 -11.94 17.26
CA LYS A 388 -7.86 -11.11 18.45
C LYS A 388 -6.98 -11.76 19.51
N TYR A 389 -6.01 -11.04 20.05
CA TYR A 389 -5.19 -11.58 21.13
C TYR A 389 -5.77 -11.19 22.50
N PRO A 390 -5.64 -12.06 23.52
CA PRO A 390 -6.15 -11.76 24.85
C PRO A 390 -5.45 -10.52 25.42
N LYS A 391 -6.22 -9.62 26.04
CA LYS A 391 -5.64 -8.50 26.79
C LYS A 391 -4.77 -9.09 27.93
N PRO A 392 -3.57 -8.56 28.19
CA PRO A 392 -2.77 -9.00 29.33
C PRO A 392 -3.62 -8.94 30.59
N SER A 393 -3.71 -10.04 31.34
CA SER A 393 -4.40 -10.02 32.63
C SER A 393 -3.66 -9.04 33.54
N LYS A 394 -4.39 -8.19 34.27
CA LYS A 394 -3.82 -7.19 35.21
C LYS A 394 -2.98 -7.80 36.35
N ASN A 395 -2.79 -9.12 36.38
CA ASN A 395 -2.16 -9.85 37.48
C ASN A 395 -0.72 -10.33 37.18
N ALA A 396 -0.15 -10.00 36.01
CA ALA A 396 1.22 -10.38 35.67
C ALA A 396 2.29 -9.33 36.04
N SER A 397 1.95 -8.27 36.79
CA SER A 397 2.95 -7.46 37.48
C SER A 397 3.25 -8.07 38.85
N GLY A 398 4.09 -9.10 38.84
CA GLY A 398 4.79 -9.58 40.04
C GLY A 398 5.77 -8.53 40.55
N VAL A 399 5.26 -7.39 41.03
CA VAL A 399 6.00 -6.46 41.88
C VAL A 399 5.66 -6.86 43.31
N PRO A 400 6.60 -7.39 44.10
CA PRO A 400 6.33 -7.64 45.51
C PRO A 400 6.05 -6.28 46.17
N LYS A 401 4.82 -6.09 46.64
CA LYS A 401 4.52 -4.98 47.56
C LYS A 401 5.31 -5.26 48.84
N GLY A 402 6.34 -4.44 49.06
CA GLY A 402 7.12 -4.47 50.29
C GLY A 402 6.23 -4.35 51.52
N ARG A 403 6.53 -5.20 52.50
CA ARG A 403 6.40 -4.91 53.92
C ARG A 403 7.71 -5.29 54.59
#